data_AF-A0A7S3BFI1-F1
#
_entry.id   AF-A0A7S3BFI1-F1
#
_cell.length_a   1.000
_cell.length_b   1.000
_cell.length_c   1.000
_cell.angle_alpha   90.00
_cell.angle_beta   90.00
_cell.angle_gamma   90.00
#
_symmetry.space_group_name_H-M   'P 1'
#
loop_
_entity.id
_entity.type
_entity.pdbx_description
1 polymer ?
#
loop_
_entity_poly.entity_id
_entity_poly.type
_entity_poly.pdbx_seq_one_letter_code
_entity_poly.pdbx_strand_id
1 'polypeptide(L)'
;DRSHQESLLARNHRIARRIAAQSAVLLRNSGRLLPLPKAGTIAVVGAFAVYPRFQGAGSSRINAFTIEDPLSSIRAAVGDSATVTYSAGYDVGLCRDHPSAIKQAAAVAKQ
;
A
#
# COMPACT_ATOMS: atom_id res chain seq x y z
N ASP A 1 18.55 -9.82 -26.23
CA ASP A 1 19.18 -10.43 -25.04
C ASP A 1 18.26 -10.26 -23.84
N ARG A 2 18.02 -11.33 -23.08
CA ARG A 2 17.09 -11.37 -21.94
C ARG A 2 17.59 -10.51 -20.77
N SER A 3 18.90 -10.47 -20.55
CA SER A 3 19.51 -9.68 -19.47
C SER A 3 19.24 -8.18 -19.64
N HIS A 4 19.33 -7.72 -20.89
CA HIS A 4 19.06 -6.34 -21.26
C HIS A 4 17.59 -5.95 -21.00
N GLN A 5 16.65 -6.82 -21.35
CA GLN A 5 15.22 -6.59 -21.13
C GLN A 5 14.87 -6.53 -19.64
N GLU A 6 15.40 -7.43 -18.83
CA GLU A 6 15.19 -7.44 -17.37
C GLU A 6 15.75 -6.15 -16.72
N SER A 7 16.94 -5.71 -17.15
CA SER A 7 17.54 -4.45 -16.69
C SER A 7 16.68 -3.24 -17.05
N LEU A 8 16.15 -3.18 -18.28
CA LEU A 8 15.26 -2.10 -18.72
C LEU A 8 13.97 -2.06 -17.90
N LEU A 9 13.35 -3.22 -17.64
CA LEU A 9 12.13 -3.33 -16.84
C LEU A 9 12.35 -2.88 -15.40
N ALA A 10 13.46 -3.27 -14.78
CA ALA A 10 13.83 -2.81 -13.44
C ALA A 10 14.05 -1.28 -13.39
N ARG A 11 14.69 -0.70 -14.41
CA ARG A 11 14.85 0.77 -14.53
C ARG A 11 13.50 1.48 -14.67
N ASN A 12 12.61 0.96 -15.52
CA ASN A 12 11.27 1.53 -15.71
C ASN A 12 10.42 1.43 -14.45
N HIS A 13 10.52 0.33 -13.68
CA HIS A 13 9.83 0.22 -12.40
C HIS A 13 10.27 1.31 -11.40
N ARG A 14 11.57 1.60 -11.31
CA ARG A 14 12.09 2.71 -10.47
C ARG A 14 11.56 4.07 -10.92
N ILE A 15 11.46 4.30 -12.23
CA ILE A 15 10.88 5.53 -12.79
C ILE A 15 9.38 5.62 -12.43
N ALA A 16 8.63 4.54 -12.63
CA ALA A 16 7.21 4.48 -12.29
C ALA A 16 6.97 4.78 -10.81
N ARG A 17 7.79 4.22 -9.90
CA ARG A 17 7.73 4.53 -8.46
C ARG A 17 7.97 6.02 -8.18
N ARG A 18 8.94 6.65 -8.85
CA ARG A 18 9.19 8.09 -8.72
C ARG A 18 8.00 8.93 -9.19
N ILE A 19 7.43 8.58 -10.35
CA ILE A 19 6.24 9.27 -10.89
C ILE A 19 5.06 9.12 -9.94
N ALA A 20 4.81 7.92 -9.41
CA ALA A 20 3.75 7.67 -8.45
C ALA A 20 3.91 8.53 -7.18
N ALA A 21 5.13 8.62 -6.63
CA ALA A 21 5.41 9.47 -5.48
C ALA A 21 5.18 10.97 -5.76
N GLN A 22 5.41 11.43 -7.00
CA GLN A 22 5.16 12.81 -7.43
C GLN A 22 3.71 13.08 -7.82
N SER A 23 2.90 12.04 -8.00
CA SER A 23 1.50 12.12 -8.41
C SER A 23 0.53 12.14 -7.22
N ALA A 24 1.00 11.80 -6.02
CA ALA A 24 0.19 11.84 -4.80
C ALA A 24 0.01 13.28 -4.29
N VAL A 25 -1.23 13.63 -3.89
CA VAL A 25 -1.57 14.95 -3.33
C VAL A 25 -1.97 14.80 -1.87
N LEU A 26 -1.28 15.52 -0.97
CA LEU A 26 -1.61 15.56 0.46
C LEU A 26 -2.80 16.51 0.71
N LEU A 27 -4.00 15.96 0.87
CA LEU A 27 -5.23 16.75 1.02
C LEU A 27 -5.38 17.37 2.42
N ARG A 28 -4.95 16.65 3.48
CA ARG A 28 -5.07 17.10 4.87
C ARG A 28 -3.92 16.56 5.72
N ASN A 29 -3.34 17.42 6.57
CA ASN A 29 -2.34 17.04 7.56
C ASN A 29 -2.50 17.87 8.84
N SER A 30 -3.45 17.48 9.69
CA SER A 30 -3.72 18.16 10.96
C SER A 30 -2.72 17.74 12.03
N GLY A 31 -2.24 18.68 12.86
CA GLY A 31 -1.37 18.37 14.00
C GLY A 31 0.01 17.82 13.63
N ARG A 32 0.49 18.06 12.39
CA ARG A 32 1.76 17.50 11.88
C ARG A 32 1.81 15.97 11.98
N LEU A 33 0.66 15.32 11.76
CA LEU A 33 0.54 13.84 11.82
C LEU A 33 1.51 13.15 10.85
N LEU A 34 1.68 13.69 9.65
CA LEU A 34 2.65 13.21 8.67
C LEU A 34 3.88 14.12 8.61
N PRO A 35 5.09 13.57 8.39
CA PRO A 35 5.40 12.14 8.16
C PRO A 35 5.29 11.28 9.43
N LEU A 36 4.93 10.01 9.27
CA LEU A 36 4.87 9.07 10.40
C LEU A 36 6.27 8.77 10.96
N PRO A 37 6.41 8.58 12.28
CA PRO A 37 7.61 8.01 12.86
C PRO A 37 7.86 6.60 12.30
N LYS A 38 9.12 6.25 12.04
CA LYS A 38 9.53 4.89 11.65
C LYS A 38 9.74 3.98 12.88
N ALA A 39 8.95 4.19 13.92
CA ALA A 39 9.10 3.51 15.20
C ALA A 39 7.75 3.30 15.87
N GLY A 40 7.70 2.37 16.84
CA GLY A 40 6.48 2.06 17.60
C GLY A 40 5.60 1.04 16.89
N THR A 41 4.28 1.17 17.05
CA THR A 41 3.28 0.27 16.45
C THR A 41 2.55 0.98 15.33
N ILE A 42 2.50 0.35 14.15
CA ILE A 42 1.78 0.85 12.98
C ILE A 42 0.67 -0.14 12.63
N ALA A 43 -0.58 0.27 12.86
CA ALA A 43 -1.76 -0.46 12.43
C ALA A 43 -2.12 -0.08 10.99
N VAL A 44 -2.02 -1.04 10.06
CA VAL A 44 -2.45 -0.87 8.66
C VAL A 44 -3.86 -1.44 8.51
N VAL A 45 -4.83 -0.59 8.17
CA VAL A 45 -6.22 -1.00 7.99
C VAL A 45 -6.67 -0.72 6.55
N GLY A 46 -7.26 -1.74 5.92
CA GLY A 46 -7.86 -1.63 4.59
C GLY A 46 -7.30 -2.66 3.62
N ALA A 47 -8.18 -3.39 2.94
CA ALA A 47 -7.81 -4.51 2.08
C ALA A 47 -6.92 -4.12 0.89
N PHE A 48 -6.99 -2.88 0.40
CA PHE A 48 -6.07 -2.36 -0.62
C PHE A 48 -4.60 -2.26 -0.19
N ALA A 49 -4.31 -2.42 1.11
CA ALA A 49 -2.92 -2.55 1.56
C ALA A 49 -2.26 -3.85 1.06
N VAL A 50 -3.06 -4.89 0.78
CA VAL A 50 -2.61 -6.17 0.20
C VAL A 50 -3.02 -6.30 -1.27
N TYR A 51 -4.16 -5.73 -1.66
CA TYR A 51 -4.69 -5.75 -3.03
C TYR A 51 -4.63 -4.36 -3.66
N PRO A 52 -3.44 -3.88 -4.08
CA PRO A 52 -3.26 -2.50 -4.50
C PRO A 52 -4.11 -2.15 -5.72
N ARG A 53 -4.76 -0.98 -5.65
CA ARG A 53 -5.49 -0.41 -6.78
C ARG A 53 -4.68 0.74 -7.38
N PHE A 54 -3.93 0.44 -8.44
CA PHE A 54 -2.99 1.37 -9.08
C PHE A 54 -3.40 1.79 -10.51
N GLN A 55 -4.43 1.15 -11.08
CA GLN A 55 -4.93 1.45 -12.41
C GLN A 55 -6.46 1.33 -12.48
N GLY A 56 -7.05 1.94 -13.52
CA GLY A 56 -8.46 1.79 -13.84
C GLY A 56 -8.81 0.40 -14.40
N ALA A 57 -10.08 0.21 -14.72
CA ALA A 57 -10.56 -0.98 -15.43
C ALA A 57 -10.76 -0.70 -16.93
N GLY A 58 -11.11 -1.74 -17.70
CA GLY A 58 -11.43 -1.60 -19.12
C GLY A 58 -10.20 -1.71 -20.04
N SER A 59 -10.27 -1.03 -21.19
CA SER A 59 -9.25 -1.12 -22.25
C SER A 59 -7.87 -0.59 -21.85
N SER A 60 -7.79 0.20 -20.78
CA SER A 60 -6.52 0.75 -20.27
C SER A 60 -5.79 -0.18 -19.29
N ARG A 61 -6.24 -1.43 -19.13
CA ARG A 61 -5.60 -2.40 -18.23
C ARG A 61 -4.24 -2.83 -18.79
N ILE A 62 -3.19 -2.60 -18.01
CA ILE A 62 -1.82 -3.00 -18.31
C ILE A 62 -1.41 -4.16 -17.40
N ASN A 63 -0.75 -5.18 -17.95
CA ASN A 63 -0.10 -6.21 -17.17
C ASN A 63 1.28 -5.72 -16.70
N ALA A 64 1.38 -5.29 -15.44
CA ALA A 64 2.61 -4.74 -14.89
C ALA A 64 3.67 -5.82 -14.65
N PHE A 65 4.94 -5.50 -14.90
CA PHE A 65 6.06 -6.42 -14.68
C PHE A 65 6.30 -6.74 -13.19
N THR A 66 6.09 -5.75 -12.32
CA THR A 66 6.25 -5.90 -10.87
C THR A 66 5.24 -5.01 -10.16
N ILE A 67 4.60 -5.56 -9.14
CA ILE A 67 3.65 -4.86 -8.28
C ILE A 67 4.12 -5.05 -6.85
N GLU A 68 4.34 -3.94 -6.14
CA GLU A 68 4.64 -3.94 -4.70
C GLU A 68 3.38 -3.49 -3.96
N ASP A 69 2.89 -4.29 -3.00
CA ASP A 69 1.73 -3.91 -2.20
C ASP A 69 2.13 -2.94 -1.06
N PRO A 70 1.23 -2.04 -0.64
CA PRO A 70 1.52 -1.08 0.42
C PRO A 70 1.94 -1.72 1.75
N LEU A 71 1.34 -2.83 2.17
CA LEU A 71 1.66 -3.47 3.46
C LEU A 71 3.10 -3.98 3.49
N SER A 72 3.52 -4.72 2.46
CA SER A 72 4.90 -5.19 2.31
C SER A 72 5.88 -4.02 2.20
N SER A 73 5.51 -2.98 1.45
CA SER A 73 6.33 -1.77 1.29
C SER A 73 6.52 -1.00 2.61
N ILE A 74 5.46 -0.88 3.42
CA ILE A 74 5.53 -0.26 4.76
C ILE A 74 6.44 -1.08 5.67
N ARG A 75 6.25 -2.41 5.72
CA ARG A 75 7.10 -3.32 6.51
C ARG A 75 8.57 -3.19 6.13
N ALA A 76 8.88 -3.19 4.83
CA ALA A 76 10.25 -3.00 4.35
C ALA A 76 10.83 -1.62 4.70
N ALA A 77 10.01 -0.57 4.72
CA ALA A 77 10.45 0.79 5.00
C ALA A 77 10.78 1.07 6.48
N VAL A 78 10.14 0.33 7.40
CA VAL A 78 10.37 0.45 8.85
C VAL A 78 11.30 -0.64 9.40
N GLY A 79 11.41 -1.79 8.71
CA GLY A 79 12.21 -2.92 9.17
C GLY A 79 11.82 -3.34 10.59
N ASP A 80 12.83 -3.61 11.43
CA ASP A 80 12.63 -3.99 12.83
C ASP A 80 12.39 -2.80 13.77
N SER A 81 12.37 -1.57 13.24
CA SER A 81 12.20 -0.36 14.07
C SER A 81 10.75 -0.18 14.55
N ALA A 82 9.79 -0.82 13.90
CA ALA A 82 8.37 -0.75 14.25
C ALA A 82 7.67 -2.09 14.09
N THR A 83 6.64 -2.33 14.91
CA THR A 83 5.73 -3.46 14.76
C THR A 83 4.59 -3.07 13.82
N VAL A 84 4.39 -3.83 12.74
CA VAL A 84 3.33 -3.56 11.74
C VAL A 84 2.23 -4.60 11.84
N THR A 85 1.07 -4.20 12.36
CA THR A 85 -0.15 -5.02 12.41
C THR A 85 -1.06 -4.69 11.23
N TYR A 86 -1.91 -5.63 10.84
CA TYR A 86 -2.77 -5.49 9.67
C TYR A 86 -4.18 -6.04 9.91
N SER A 87 -5.17 -5.35 9.36
CA SER A 87 -6.53 -5.87 9.19
C SER A 87 -7.13 -5.38 7.86
N ALA A 88 -7.81 -6.26 7.13
CA ALA A 88 -8.46 -5.90 5.88
C ALA A 88 -9.60 -4.88 6.08
N GLY A 89 -10.35 -4.98 7.19
CA GLY A 89 -11.45 -4.10 7.55
C GLY A 89 -12.71 -4.19 6.67
N TYR A 90 -12.58 -4.61 5.42
CA TYR A 90 -13.66 -4.85 4.46
C TYR A 90 -13.24 -5.90 3.42
N ASP A 91 -14.19 -6.36 2.61
CA ASP A 91 -13.95 -7.25 1.47
C ASP A 91 -13.86 -6.42 0.17
N VAL A 92 -12.87 -6.71 -0.68
CA VAL A 92 -12.60 -5.92 -1.91
C VAL A 92 -13.65 -6.16 -3.00
N GLY A 93 -14.26 -7.35 -3.03
CA GLY A 93 -15.24 -7.77 -4.04
C GLY A 93 -16.69 -7.53 -3.62
N LEU A 94 -16.95 -7.39 -2.32
CA LEU A 94 -18.29 -7.15 -1.78
C LEU A 94 -18.45 -5.70 -1.35
N CYS A 95 -19.38 -4.98 -1.99
CA CYS A 95 -19.84 -3.67 -1.52
C CYS A 95 -20.81 -3.80 -0.33
N ARG A 96 -20.48 -4.60 0.67
CA ARG A 96 -21.30 -4.81 1.86
C ARG A 96 -20.45 -4.75 3.12
N ASP A 97 -20.99 -4.11 4.15
CA ASP A 97 -20.34 -4.06 5.45
C ASP A 97 -20.38 -5.42 6.13
N HIS A 98 -19.24 -5.84 6.65
CA HIS A 98 -19.11 -7.01 7.50
C HIS A 98 -18.76 -6.56 8.93
N PRO A 99 -19.73 -6.55 9.87
CA PRO A 99 -19.50 -6.04 11.23
C PRO A 99 -18.33 -6.70 11.97
N SER A 100 -18.02 -7.96 11.66
CA SER A 100 -16.85 -8.66 12.20
C SER A 100 -15.52 -8.07 11.70
N ALA A 101 -15.42 -7.74 10.41
CA ALA A 101 -14.22 -7.14 9.82
C ALA A 101 -13.96 -5.74 10.39
N ILE A 102 -15.02 -4.95 10.59
CA ILE A 102 -14.94 -3.64 11.24
C ILE A 102 -14.44 -3.77 12.68
N LYS A 103 -14.97 -4.73 13.45
CA LYS A 103 -14.50 -5.00 14.83
C LYS A 103 -13.03 -5.40 14.88
N GLN A 104 -12.57 -6.23 13.96
CA GLN A 104 -11.16 -6.63 13.87
C GLN A 104 -10.25 -5.45 13.53
N ALA A 105 -10.64 -4.62 12.55
CA ALA A 105 -9.92 -3.39 12.23
C ALA A 105 -9.82 -2.44 13.42
N ALA A 106 -10.92 -2.26 14.17
CA ALA A 106 -10.94 -1.44 15.37
C ALA A 106 -10.06 -2.01 16.49
N ALA A 107 -9.96 -3.34 16.61
CA ALA A 107 -9.08 -3.98 17.59
C ALA A 107 -7.60 -3.75 17.24
N VAL A 108 -7.23 -3.92 15.97
CA VAL A 108 -5.87 -3.68 15.48
C VAL A 108 -5.46 -2.21 15.62
N ALA A 109 -6.37 -1.27 15.40
CA ALA A 109 -6.10 0.16 15.54
C ALA A 109 -5.97 0.65 16.99
N LYS A 110 -6.38 -0.15 17.98
CA LYS A 110 -6.29 0.18 19.41
C LYS A 110 -5.05 -0.38 20.11
N GLN A 111 -4.31 -1.25 19.42
CA GLN A 111 -3.05 -1.82 19.91
C GLN A 111 -1.93 -0.78 19.83
#